data_AF-A0A7V6ST93-F1
#
_entry.id   AF-A0A7V6ST93-F1
#
_cell.length_a   1.000
_cell.length_b   1.000
_cell.length_c   1.000
_cell.angle_alpha   90.00
_cell.angle_beta   90.00
_cell.angle_gamma   90.00
#
_symmetry.space_group_name_H-M   'P 1'
#
loop_
_entity.id
_entity.type
_entity.pdbx_description
1 polymer ?
#
loop_
_entity_poly.entity_id
_entity_poly.type
_entity_poly.pdbx_seq_one_letter_code
_entity_poly.pdbx_strand_id
1 'polypeptide(L)' 'NKVVPDVDSGMKRVQNVASPPNTTRLGRKTPCAVTGRCADCLVSDTICAQKLVTRYSPTPGRIKVILIGEELGF' A
#
# COMPACT_ATOMS: atom_id res chain seq x y z
N ASN A 1 -10.07 3.13 5.25
CA ASN A 1 -9.28 4.40 5.27
C ASN A 1 -7.76 4.12 5.36
N LYS A 2 -6.88 5.07 5.01
CA LYS A 2 -5.41 4.88 4.84
C LYS A 2 -4.57 5.07 6.12
N VAL A 3 -5.16 5.61 7.19
CA VAL A 3 -4.52 5.80 8.50
C VAL A 3 -4.70 4.53 9.34
N VAL A 4 -3.66 4.13 10.07
CA VAL A 4 -3.61 2.92 10.91
C VAL A 4 -2.90 3.22 12.23
N PRO A 5 -3.05 2.38 13.27
CA PRO A 5 -2.46 2.64 14.59
C PRO A 5 -0.92 2.59 14.63
N ASP A 6 -0.30 1.74 13.82
CA ASP A 6 1.13 1.45 13.89
C ASP A 6 1.71 1.00 12.53
N VAL A 7 3.04 0.85 12.48
CA VAL A 7 3.78 0.48 11.26
C VAL A 7 3.39 -0.92 10.77
N ASP A 8 3.30 -1.91 11.65
CA ASP A 8 2.98 -3.29 11.27
C ASP A 8 1.55 -3.40 10.70
N SER A 9 0.59 -2.74 11.35
CA SER A 9 -0.77 -2.54 10.84
C SER A 9 -0.77 -1.90 9.45
N GLY A 10 0.12 -0.93 9.20
CA GLY A 10 0.28 -0.28 7.89
C GLY A 10 0.79 -1.23 6.81
N MET A 11 1.79 -2.05 7.14
CA MET A 11 2.33 -3.05 6.24
C MET A 11 1.27 -4.10 5.88
N LYS A 12 0.55 -4.62 6.88
CA LYS A 12 -0.54 -5.58 6.71
C LYS A 12 -1.66 -5.01 5.85
N ARG A 13 -2.04 -3.74 6.06
CA ARG A 13 -3.05 -3.05 5.25
C ARG A 13 -2.61 -2.93 3.79
N VAL A 14 -1.38 -2.48 3.52
CA VAL A 14 -0.88 -2.38 2.14
C VAL A 14 -0.95 -3.75 1.46
N GLN A 15 -0.43 -4.77 2.12
CA GLN A 15 -0.30 -6.12 1.57
C GLN A 15 -1.64 -6.84 1.36
N ASN A 16 -2.61 -6.67 2.26
CA ASN A 16 -3.83 -7.49 2.29
C ASN A 16 -5.12 -6.71 2.04
N VAL A 17 -5.07 -5.38 2.00
CA VAL A 17 -6.26 -4.54 1.74
C VAL A 17 -6.06 -3.69 0.48
N ALA A 18 -4.95 -2.96 0.40
CA ALA A 18 -4.73 -2.02 -0.70
C ALA A 18 -4.27 -2.69 -1.99
N SER A 19 -3.23 -3.52 -1.90
CA SER A 19 -2.60 -4.12 -3.08
C SER A 19 -3.46 -5.15 -3.80
N PRO A 20 -4.14 -6.10 -3.14
CA PRO A 20 -4.89 -7.15 -3.85
C PRO A 20 -5.95 -6.62 -4.84
N PRO A 21 -6.93 -5.79 -4.44
CA PRO A 21 -7.92 -5.25 -5.40
C PRO A 21 -7.26 -4.34 -6.44
N ASN A 22 -6.18 -3.65 -6.09
CA ASN A 22 -5.46 -2.79 -7.03
C ASN A 22 -4.72 -3.61 -8.10
N THR A 23 -4.13 -4.75 -7.73
CA THR A 23 -3.49 -5.66 -8.68
C THR A 23 -4.51 -6.27 -9.64
N THR A 24 -5.70 -6.62 -9.16
CA THR A 24 -6.81 -7.07 -10.02
C THR A 24 -7.26 -5.97 -10.97
N ARG A 25 -7.50 -4.75 -10.46
CA ARG A 25 -7.89 -3.58 -11.27
C ARG A 25 -6.87 -3.23 -12.36
N LEU A 26 -5.59 -3.40 -12.07
CA LEU A 26 -4.49 -3.13 -13.00
C LEU A 26 -4.12 -4.33 -13.89
N GLY A 27 -4.81 -5.47 -13.77
CA GLY A 27 -4.52 -6.68 -14.55
C GLY A 27 -3.15 -7.30 -14.28
N ARG A 28 -2.62 -7.15 -13.06
CA ARG A 28 -1.27 -7.63 -12.67
C ARG A 28 -1.25 -9.13 -12.40
N LYS A 29 -0.21 -9.81 -12.86
CA LYS A 29 0.05 -11.24 -12.66
C LYS A 29 0.77 -11.48 -11.34
N THR A 30 0.08 -11.19 -10.24
CA THR A 30 0.61 -11.38 -8.88
C THR A 30 -0.23 -12.42 -8.12
N PRO A 31 0.35 -13.16 -7.15
CA PRO A 31 -0.42 -14.10 -6.34
C PRO A 31 -1.60 -13.44 -5.61
N CYS A 32 -1.46 -12.19 -5.17
CA CYS A 32 -2.53 -11.47 -4.48
C CYS A 32 -3.67 -11.04 -5.40
N ALA A 33 -3.44 -10.91 -6.72
CA ALA A 33 -4.51 -10.68 -7.69
C ALA A 33 -5.46 -11.88 -7.83
N VAL A 34 -4.96 -13.10 -7.56
CA VAL A 34 -5.70 -14.36 -7.66
C VAL A 34 -6.28 -14.78 -6.31
N THR A 35 -5.47 -14.72 -5.26
CA THR A 35 -5.81 -15.26 -3.94
C THR A 35 -6.45 -14.22 -2.99
N GLY A 36 -6.38 -12.94 -3.33
CA GLY A 36 -6.83 -11.84 -2.47
C GLY A 36 -5.95 -11.61 -1.23
N ARG A 37 -4.84 -12.35 -1.07
CA ARG A 37 -3.94 -12.26 0.09
C ARG A 37 -2.49 -12.13 -0.36
N CYS A 38 -1.68 -11.46 0.44
CA CYS A 38 -0.26 -11.35 0.15
C CYS A 38 0.44 -12.71 0.28
N ALA A 39 1.26 -13.05 -0.70
CA ALA A 39 2.12 -14.24 -0.69
C ALA A 39 3.61 -13.87 -0.59
N ASP A 40 3.91 -12.67 -0.09
CA ASP A 40 5.26 -12.09 0.00
C ASP A 40 6.09 -12.27 -1.28
N CYS A 41 5.47 -11.97 -2.42
CA CYS A 41 6.04 -12.27 -3.73
C CYS A 41 7.09 -11.24 -4.19
N LEU A 42 8.10 -11.72 -4.90
CA LEU A 42 9.14 -10.92 -5.56
C LEU A 42 9.06 -11.02 -7.10
N VAL A 43 7.85 -11.20 -7.63
CA VAL A 43 7.62 -11.20 -9.08
C VAL A 43 7.80 -9.80 -9.66
N SER A 44 8.22 -9.70 -10.91
CA SER A 44 8.43 -8.42 -11.60
C SER A 44 7.18 -7.53 -11.66
N ASP A 45 5.99 -8.13 -11.58
CA ASP A 45 4.70 -7.43 -11.68
C ASP A 45 4.14 -6.99 -10.31
N THR A 46 4.92 -7.14 -9.23
CA THR A 46 4.53 -6.73 -7.88
C THR A 46 4.42 -5.21 -7.77
N ILE A 47 3.34 -4.73 -7.15
CA ILE A 47 3.09 -3.28 -7.00
C ILE A 47 3.44 -2.75 -5.61
N CYS A 48 3.58 -3.63 -4.61
CA CYS A 48 4.02 -3.28 -3.26
C CYS A 48 5.54 -3.51 -3.08
N ALA A 49 6.30 -3.21 -4.14
CA ALA A 49 7.73 -3.51 -4.24
C ALA A 49 8.60 -2.76 -3.22
N GLN A 50 8.17 -1.57 -2.80
CA GLN A 50 8.93 -0.71 -1.90
C GLN A 50 8.09 -0.31 -0.69
N LYS A 51 8.71 -0.38 0.49
CA LYS A 51 8.11 0.00 1.77
C LYS A 51 9.10 0.96 2.43
N LEU A 52 8.72 2.23 2.57
CA LEU A 52 9.62 3.30 3.00
C LEU A 52 9.09 3.94 4.29
N VAL A 53 10.00 4.23 5.22
CA VAL A 53 9.73 4.99 6.45
C VAL A 53 10.48 6.31 6.36
N THR A 54 9.74 7.42 6.31
CA THR A 54 10.33 8.76 6.34
C THR A 54 10.47 9.22 7.78
N ARG A 55 11.70 9.17 8.33
CA ARG A 55 11.99 9.69 9.68
C ARG A 55 12.01 11.22 9.72
N TYR A 56 12.55 11.86 8.68
CA TYR A 56 12.73 13.31 8.61
C TYR A 56 12.79 13.77 7.15
N SER A 57 12.31 14.99 6.87
CA SER A 57 12.44 15.65 5.57
C SER A 57 13.03 17.05 5.78
N PRO A 58 14.31 17.29 5.42
CA PRO A 58 15.00 18.54 5.73
C PRO A 58 14.47 19.75 4.94
N THR A 59 13.85 19.52 3.79
CA THR A 59 13.32 20.57 2.93
C THR A 59 11.94 21.04 3.43
N PRO A 60 11.77 22.30 3.86
CA PRO A 60 10.48 22.82 4.29
C PRO A 60 9.42 22.73 3.18
N GLY A 61 8.19 22.37 3.53
CA GLY A 61 7.05 22.32 2.59
C GLY A 61 7.08 21.17 1.57
N ARG A 62 8.05 20.25 1.63
CA ARG A 62 8.20 19.16 0.63
C ARG A 62 7.07 18.13 0.65
N ILE A 63 6.56 17.78 1.83
CA ILE A 63 5.53 16.75 1.99
C ILE A 63 4.26 17.40 2.52
N LYS A 64 3.14 17.19 1.82
CA LYS A 64 1.80 17.59 2.26
C LYS A 64 0.97 16.32 2.45
N VAL A 65 0.35 16.16 3.62
CA VAL A 65 -0.57 15.07 3.90
C VAL A 65 -1.99 15.62 3.90
N ILE A 66 -2.84 15.08 3.03
CA ILE A 66 -4.26 15.46 2.95
C ILE A 66 -5.06 14.26 3.43
N LEU A 67 -5.85 14.46 4.50
CA LEU A 67 -6.76 13.47 5.02
C LEU A 67 -8.17 13.80 4.56
N ILE A 68 -8.85 12.80 4.00
CA ILE A 68 -10.23 12.90 3.58
C ILE A 68 -11.04 12.04 4.54
N GLY A 69 -12.08 12.62 5.15
CA GLY A 69 -12.97 11.97 6.13
C GLY A 69 -13.97 10.99 5.52
N GLU A 70 -13.72 10.52 4.30
CA GLU A 70 -14.62 9.66 3.52
C GLU A 70 -13.96 8.31 3.24
N GLU A 71 -14.77 7.29 2.95
CA GLU A 71 -14.29 5.96 2.59
C GLU A 71 -13.92 5.90 1.10
N LEU A 72 -12.73 6.44 0.78
CA LEU A 72 -12.20 6.46 -0.59
C LEU A 72 -10.96 5.57 -0.74
N GLY A 73 -10.95 4.78 -1.83
CA GLY A 73 -9.85 3.91 -2.23
C GLY A 73 -9.77 2.57 -1.49
N PHE A 74 -8.72 1.81 -1.78
CA PHE A 74 -8.38 0.52 -1.17
C PHE A 74 -7.12 0.62 -0.31
#